data_AF-A0A251SU57-F1
#
_entry.id   AF-A0A251SU57-F1
#
_cell.length_a   1.000
_cell.length_b   1.000
_cell.length_c   1.000
_cell.angle_alpha   90.00
_cell.angle_beta   90.00
_cell.angle_gamma   90.00
#
_symmetry.space_group_name_H-M   'P 1'
#
loop_
_entity.id
_entity.type
_entity.pdbx_description
1 polymer ?
#
loop_
_entity_poly.entity_id
_entity_poly.type
_entity_poly.pdbx_seq_one_letter_code
_entity_poly.pdbx_strand_id
1 'polypeptide(L)'
;MACWRLPWSTEGLYYCGAGADKSFGRDISDAHCKACLYAGINIIGPSVGIEAQDHIWCARYLLEGIIEQAGVVLTLDPKPIEGDGNGAGCHTNCRYLVIAY
;
A
#
# COMPACT_ATOMS: atom_id res chain seq x y z
N MET A 1 -16.17 11.69 0.97
CA MET A 1 -15.77 13.11 1.09
C MET A 1 -15.64 13.67 -0.32
N ALA A 2 -16.22 14.83 -0.59
CA ALA A 2 -16.31 15.39 -1.94
C ALA A 2 -14.91 15.67 -2.52
N CYS A 3 -14.61 15.06 -3.67
CA CYS A 3 -13.45 15.44 -4.48
C CYS A 3 -13.78 16.81 -5.12
N TRP A 4 -13.26 17.88 -4.52
CA TRP A 4 -13.28 19.20 -5.14
C TRP A 4 -12.36 19.16 -6.35
N ARG A 5 -12.93 19.37 -7.55
CA ARG A 5 -12.21 19.42 -8.82
C ARG A 5 -11.38 20.70 -8.87
N LEU A 6 -10.26 20.73 -8.17
CA LEU A 6 -9.28 21.81 -8.27
C LEU A 6 -8.64 21.76 -9.67
N PRO A 7 -8.59 22.87 -10.42
CA PRO A 7 -8.19 22.88 -11.83
C PRO A 7 -6.70 22.61 -12.11
N TRP A 8 -5.89 22.29 -11.09
CA TRP A 8 -4.42 22.31 -11.17
C TRP A 8 -3.73 20.96 -10.96
N SER A 9 -4.44 19.91 -10.55
CA SER A 9 -3.86 18.54 -10.50
C SER A 9 -4.91 17.51 -10.87
N THR A 10 -4.58 16.69 -11.87
CA THR A 10 -5.40 15.56 -12.33
C THR A 10 -5.45 14.41 -11.32
N GLU A 11 -4.65 14.47 -10.24
CA GLU A 11 -4.47 13.35 -9.31
C GLU A 11 -5.57 13.21 -8.25
N GLY A 12 -6.31 14.28 -7.96
CA GLY A 12 -7.29 14.31 -6.86
C GLY A 12 -8.45 13.31 -7.00
N LEU A 13 -8.65 12.71 -8.18
CA LEU A 13 -9.71 11.73 -8.44
C LEU A 13 -9.31 10.30 -8.07
N TYR A 14 -8.01 9.99 -7.97
CA TYR A 14 -7.52 8.63 -7.77
C TYR A 14 -7.46 8.24 -6.29
N TYR A 15 -7.15 9.18 -5.40
CA TYR A 15 -7.07 8.90 -3.97
C TYR A 15 -8.43 8.48 -3.40
N CYS A 16 -8.51 7.26 -2.89
CA CYS A 16 -9.75 6.63 -2.43
C CYS A 16 -10.88 6.66 -3.48
N GLY A 17 -10.52 6.69 -4.77
CA GLY A 17 -11.46 6.71 -5.89
C GLY A 17 -12.19 5.36 -6.08
N ALA A 18 -13.39 5.44 -6.66
CA ALA A 18 -14.17 4.28 -7.10
C ALA A 18 -14.67 4.52 -8.54
N GLY A 19 -14.70 3.46 -9.35
CA GLY A 19 -15.01 3.51 -10.77
C GLY A 19 -13.85 3.01 -11.64
N ALA A 20 -14.19 2.45 -12.81
CA ALA A 20 -13.21 1.89 -13.76
C ALA A 20 -12.27 2.96 -14.35
N ASP A 21 -12.68 4.23 -14.29
CA ASP A 21 -11.92 5.39 -14.75
C ASP A 21 -10.96 5.96 -13.68
N LYS A 22 -11.01 5.45 -12.45
CA LYS A 22 -10.29 6.02 -11.28
C LYS A 22 -9.54 5.00 -10.42
N SER A 23 -9.94 3.72 -10.43
CA SER A 23 -9.42 2.69 -9.53
C SER A 23 -8.90 1.50 -10.34
N PHE A 24 -7.62 1.58 -10.74
CA PHE A 24 -6.93 0.54 -11.48
C PHE A 24 -6.29 -0.49 -10.53
N GLY A 25 -6.32 -1.78 -10.88
CA GLY A 25 -5.67 -2.85 -10.11
C GLY A 25 -6.31 -3.16 -8.74
N ARG A 26 -7.59 -2.84 -8.55
CA ARG A 26 -8.32 -3.09 -7.30
C ARG A 26 -8.42 -4.59 -6.97
N ASP A 27 -8.56 -5.43 -7.98
CA ASP A 27 -8.53 -6.88 -7.89
C ASP A 27 -7.25 -7.41 -7.23
N ILE A 28 -6.09 -6.88 -7.63
CA ILE A 28 -4.78 -7.21 -7.02
C ILE A 28 -4.76 -6.79 -5.56
N SER A 29 -5.22 -5.57 -5.27
CA SER A 29 -5.23 -5.03 -3.90
C SER A 29 -6.13 -5.84 -2.96
N ASP A 30 -7.33 -6.19 -3.43
CA ASP A 30 -8.31 -6.98 -2.66
C ASP A 30 -7.82 -8.43 -2.48
N ALA A 31 -7.22 -9.03 -3.50
CA ALA A 31 -6.62 -10.36 -3.43
C ALA A 31 -5.45 -10.39 -2.45
N HIS A 32 -4.56 -9.39 -2.51
CA HIS A 32 -3.41 -9.27 -1.63
C HIS A 32 -3.82 -9.09 -0.16
N CYS A 33 -4.81 -8.24 0.10
CA CYS A 33 -5.37 -8.06 1.43
C CYS A 33 -5.90 -9.39 2.01
N LYS A 34 -6.68 -10.14 1.21
CA LYS A 34 -7.19 -11.46 1.62
C LYS A 34 -6.09 -12.49 1.83
N ALA A 35 -5.09 -12.53 0.95
CA ALA A 35 -3.95 -13.45 1.05
C ALA A 35 -3.13 -13.19 2.31
N CYS A 36 -2.86 -11.93 2.64
CA CYS A 36 -2.15 -11.56 3.87
C CYS A 36 -2.95 -11.93 5.12
N LEU A 37 -4.26 -11.67 5.14
CA LEU A 37 -5.13 -12.08 6.26
C LEU A 37 -5.15 -13.60 6.43
N TYR A 38 -5.22 -14.35 5.33
CA TYR A 38 -5.17 -15.81 5.35
C TYR A 38 -3.83 -16.35 5.86
N ALA A 39 -2.73 -15.72 5.47
CA ALA A 39 -1.38 -16.07 5.90
C ALA A 39 -1.05 -15.64 7.35
N GLY A 40 -1.98 -14.98 8.05
CA GLY A 40 -1.75 -14.48 9.42
C GLY A 40 -0.83 -13.25 9.46
N ILE A 41 -0.67 -12.54 8.35
CA ILE A 41 0.13 -11.31 8.29
C ILE A 41 -0.67 -10.15 8.89
N ASN A 42 -0.09 -9.46 9.87
CA ASN A 42 -0.72 -8.29 10.47
C ASN A 42 -0.59 -7.04 9.58
N ILE A 43 -1.56 -6.84 8.69
CA ILE A 43 -1.57 -5.74 7.70
C ILE A 43 -1.93 -4.35 8.27
N ILE A 44 -2.55 -4.28 9.45
CA ILE A 44 -2.95 -3.00 10.08
C ILE A 44 -1.85 -2.50 11.04
N GLY A 45 -0.99 -3.40 11.51
CA GLY A 45 -0.15 -3.16 12.68
C GLY A 45 -0.99 -2.98 13.96
N PRO A 46 -0.36 -2.69 15.10
CA PRO A 46 1.09 -2.65 15.32
C PRO A 46 1.70 -4.04 15.41
N SER A 47 2.96 -4.16 15.00
CA SER A 47 3.80 -5.36 15.18
C SER A 47 4.99 -5.01 16.07
N VAL A 48 5.50 -5.97 16.85
CA VAL A 48 6.52 -5.70 17.88
C VAL A 48 7.90 -6.08 17.39
N GLY A 49 8.84 -5.12 17.40
CA GLY A 49 10.24 -5.37 17.11
C GLY A 49 10.45 -6.00 15.73
N ILE A 50 11.14 -7.15 15.69
CA ILE A 50 11.53 -7.83 14.44
C ILE A 50 10.32 -8.33 13.63
N GLU A 51 9.22 -8.68 14.29
CA GLU A 51 8.02 -9.20 13.61
C GLU A 51 7.44 -8.19 12.61
N ALA A 52 7.62 -6.88 12.85
CA ALA A 52 7.21 -5.86 11.91
C ALA A 52 7.92 -6.02 10.54
N GLN A 53 9.20 -6.36 10.56
CA GLN A 53 9.99 -6.58 9.36
C GLN A 53 9.60 -7.88 8.66
N ASP A 54 9.35 -8.94 9.43
CA ASP A 54 8.94 -10.26 8.92
C ASP A 54 7.60 -10.17 8.18
N HIS A 55 6.61 -9.51 8.79
CA HIS A 55 5.31 -9.28 8.17
C HIS A 55 5.42 -8.47 6.87
N ILE A 56 6.24 -7.41 6.84
CA ILE A 56 6.41 -6.57 5.63
C ILE A 56 7.05 -7.36 4.49
N TRP A 57 8.09 -8.15 4.76
CA TRP A 57 8.74 -8.95 3.71
C TRP A 57 7.84 -10.06 3.18
N CYS A 58 7.15 -10.78 4.07
CA CYS A 58 6.18 -11.79 3.64
C CYS A 58 5.03 -11.17 2.84
N ALA A 59 4.54 -9.99 3.22
CA ALA A 59 3.53 -9.27 2.45
C ALA A 59 4.05 -8.91 1.05
N ARG A 60 5.27 -8.36 0.94
CA ARG A 60 5.86 -8.04 -0.37
C ARG A 60 5.98 -9.27 -1.27
N TYR A 61 6.43 -10.39 -0.71
CA TYR A 61 6.54 -11.65 -1.45
C TYR A 61 5.17 -12.13 -1.99
N LEU A 62 4.13 -12.07 -1.16
CA LEU A 62 2.77 -12.43 -1.61
C LEU A 62 2.24 -11.45 -2.67
N LEU A 63 2.55 -10.16 -2.55
CA LEU A 63 2.15 -9.16 -3.54
C LEU A 63 2.80 -9.43 -4.89
N GLU A 64 4.11 -9.70 -4.91
CA GLU A 64 4.85 -10.04 -6.14
C GLU A 64 4.27 -11.30 -6.80
N GLY A 65 3.95 -12.34 -6.02
CA GLY A 65 3.33 -13.56 -6.56
C GLY A 65 1.94 -13.32 -7.17
N ILE A 66 1.12 -12.46 -6.58
CA ILE A 66 -0.21 -12.11 -7.13
C ILE A 66 -0.05 -11.29 -8.42
N ILE A 67 0.90 -10.36 -8.43
CA ILE A 67 1.21 -9.51 -9.59
C ILE A 67 1.75 -10.34 -10.75
N GLU A 68 2.60 -11.33 -10.48
CA GLU A 68 3.08 -12.30 -11.47
C GLU A 68 1.91 -13.04 -12.14
N GLN A 69 0.95 -13.51 -11.37
CA GLN A 69 -0.26 -14.18 -11.89
C GLN A 69 -1.16 -13.23 -12.70
N ALA A 70 -1.19 -11.95 -12.35
CA ALA A 70 -1.94 -10.92 -13.07
C ALA A 70 -1.22 -10.39 -14.33
N GLY A 71 0.03 -10.80 -14.57
CA GLY A 71 0.82 -10.38 -15.74
C GLY A 71 1.19 -8.89 -15.72
N VAL A 72 1.29 -8.29 -14.53
CA VAL A 72 1.69 -6.89 -14.32
C VAL A 72 3.09 -6.80 -13.70
N VAL A 73 3.68 -5.61 -13.71
CA VAL A 73 5.00 -5.36 -13.11
C VAL A 73 4.85 -4.52 -11.85
N LEU A 74 5.44 -4.97 -10.74
CA LEU A 74 5.55 -4.19 -9.50
C LEU A 74 6.82 -3.34 -9.53
N THR A 75 6.72 -2.12 -9.04
CA THR A 75 7.89 -1.29 -8.70
C THR A 75 7.77 -0.77 -7.28
N LEU A 76 8.87 -0.82 -6.53
CA LEU A 76 9.02 -0.22 -5.20
C LEU A 76 9.92 1.03 -5.25
N ASP A 77 10.16 1.56 -6.46
CA ASP A 77 10.90 2.79 -6.66
C ASP A 77 10.16 3.97 -5.99
N PRO A 78 10.84 4.86 -5.24
CA PRO A 78 10.20 5.99 -4.57
C PRO A 78 9.57 6.99 -5.54
N LYS A 79 9.97 7.00 -6.81
CA LYS A 79 9.48 7.90 -7.86
C LYS A 79 9.43 7.16 -9.21
N PRO A 80 8.41 6.31 -9.43
CA PRO A 80 8.34 5.46 -10.61
C PRO A 80 8.00 6.21 -11.91
N ILE A 81 7.43 7.42 -11.80
CA ILE A 81 7.07 8.27 -12.94
C ILE A 81 7.71 9.65 -12.71
N GLU A 82 8.45 10.14 -13.70
CA GLU A 82 9.05 11.47 -13.67
C GLU A 82 7.98 12.59 -13.73
N GLY A 83 8.33 13.78 -13.24
CA GLY A 83 7.43 14.94 -13.23
C GLY A 83 6.56 15.05 -11.97
N ASP A 84 5.37 15.61 -12.12
CA ASP A 84 4.51 16.06 -11.00
C ASP A 84 3.68 14.95 -10.34
N GLY A 85 3.84 13.69 -10.76
CA GLY A 85 3.13 12.56 -10.13
C GLY A 85 3.54 12.32 -8.68
N ASN A 86 2.64 11.81 -7.84
CA ASN A 86 2.99 11.46 -6.46
C ASN A 86 4.10 10.40 -6.36
N GLY A 87 4.94 10.50 -5.33
CA GLY A 87 5.94 9.47 -4.99
C GLY A 87 5.34 8.34 -4.14
N ALA A 88 6.12 7.26 -3.99
CA ALA A 88 5.79 6.13 -3.12
C ALA A 88 6.68 6.15 -1.86
N GLY A 89 6.08 5.94 -0.68
CA GLY A 89 6.78 5.96 0.60
C GLY A 89 6.33 4.83 1.53
N CYS A 90 7.18 4.49 2.49
CA CYS A 90 6.89 3.48 3.52
C CYS A 90 6.88 4.15 4.90
N HIS A 91 5.84 4.96 5.16
CA HIS A 91 5.70 5.65 6.43
C HIS A 91 5.70 4.65 7.60
N THR A 92 6.56 4.88 8.58
CA THR A 92 6.78 3.96 9.71
C THR A 92 6.35 4.62 11.01
N ASN A 93 5.25 4.13 11.60
CA ASN A 93 4.76 4.57 12.90
C ASN A 93 5.51 3.81 14.01
N CYS A 94 5.98 4.51 15.06
CA CYS A 94 6.68 3.92 16.20
C CYS A 94 6.16 4.48 17.52
N ARG A 95 6.09 3.62 18.56
CA ARG A 95 5.72 3.98 19.92
C ARG A 95 6.53 3.15 20.92
N TYR A 96 7.00 3.80 21.98
CA TYR A 96 7.73 3.14 23.08
C TYR A 96 6.84 3.07 24.31
N LEU A 97 6.92 1.98 25.07
CA LEU A 97 6.31 1.91 26.39
C LEU A 97 7.25 2.58 27.39
N VAL A 98 6.78 3.65 28.02
CA VAL A 98 7.49 4.27 29.15
C VAL A 98 6.91 3.67 30.43
N ILE A 99 7.71 2.89 31.15
CA ILE A 99 7.37 2.42 32.49
C ILE A 99 7.89 3.47 33.46
N ALA A 100 6.98 4.18 34.13
CA ALA A 100 7.34 5.08 35.21
C ALA A 100 7.70 4.24 36.44
N TYR A 101 8.88 4.49 37.00
CA TYR A 101 9.34 3.91 38.26
C TYR A 101 8.84 4.74 39.44
#